data_AF-A0A8I1I2B5-F1
#
_entry.id   AF-A0A8I1I2B5-F1
#
_cell.length_a   1.000
_cell.length_b   1.000
_cell.length_c   1.000
_cell.angle_alpha   90.00
_cell.angle_beta   90.00
_cell.angle_gamma   90.00
#
_symmetry.space_group_name_H-M   'P 1'
#
loop_
_entity.id
_entity.type
_entity.pdbx_description
1 polymer ?
#
loop_
_entity_poly.entity_id
_entity_poly.type
_entity_poly.pdbx_seq_one_letter_code
_entity_poly.pdbx_strand_id
1 'polypeptide(L)'
;MKLLSTASSALYYAFIAALIASVSVYAWQNAAEVLPSLAQRTAAALPATATIGAGVGSLALIVLLEALYPLRSLSLSRWVYVDRPRGRMRGVDKLSIAQLAGVSLLGLALCASLRLPLYAAMALPLLRIALGWRSFDLASLLRAGRTRAVSSSSFGLLDSEVSADAIASQSARLRPRSRATASPSRLFFRRLYRRWYIPLGAVAVIGLTLGLVPQLGSLALMGFAAAWTIVGAATGRAASFGRIINGAWPDWGLSLTATAGAAVLGTAFIAAVWKLPVLVLAACCLGLTYASFKRSRPARVTTMNIIDTGGFGASFSPEVFGYFLRGGYGIAAIAVILFF
;
A
#
# COMPACT_ATOMS: atom_id res chain seq x y z
N MET A 1 36.34 13.61 -16.19
CA MET A 1 35.04 14.33 -16.31
C MET A 1 33.82 13.46 -15.93
N LYS A 2 33.58 12.29 -16.54
CA LYS A 2 32.42 11.42 -16.18
C LYS A 2 32.38 10.98 -14.70
N LEU A 3 33.54 10.69 -14.09
CA LEU A 3 33.60 10.32 -12.66
C LEU A 3 33.22 11.48 -11.74
N LEU A 4 33.71 12.69 -12.02
CA LEU A 4 33.38 13.92 -11.27
C LEU A 4 31.91 14.31 -11.42
N SER A 5 31.32 14.19 -12.62
CA SER A 5 29.90 14.45 -12.81
C SER A 5 29.03 13.41 -12.09
N THR A 6 29.41 12.13 -12.14
CA THR A 6 28.68 11.06 -11.43
C THR A 6 28.78 11.23 -9.92
N ALA A 7 29.95 11.62 -9.40
CA ALA A 7 30.16 11.88 -7.98
C ALA A 7 29.38 13.11 -7.51
N SER A 8 29.37 14.19 -8.29
CA SER A 8 28.57 15.39 -8.01
C SER A 8 27.07 15.08 -7.98
N SER A 9 26.56 14.36 -8.98
CA SER A 9 25.16 13.92 -8.98
C SER A 9 24.85 13.00 -7.79
N ALA A 10 25.74 12.07 -7.44
CA ALA A 10 25.56 11.19 -6.30
C ALA A 10 25.50 11.96 -4.97
N LEU A 11 26.38 12.95 -4.78
CA LEU A 11 26.39 13.83 -3.61
C LEU A 11 25.11 14.67 -3.54
N TYR A 12 24.67 15.23 -4.66
CA TYR A 12 23.43 15.99 -4.74
C TYR A 12 22.21 15.13 -4.36
N TYR A 13 22.10 13.91 -4.91
CA TYR A 13 21.02 13.00 -4.53
C TYR A 13 21.12 12.51 -3.08
N ALA A 14 22.33 12.30 -2.55
CA ALA A 14 22.53 11.93 -1.15
C ALA A 14 22.13 13.07 -0.21
N PHE A 15 22.48 14.31 -0.55
CA PHE A 15 22.08 15.50 0.19
C PHE A 15 20.55 15.68 0.17
N ILE A 16 19.92 15.57 -1.00
CA ILE A 16 18.45 15.64 -1.10
C ILE A 16 17.81 14.51 -0.29
N ALA A 17 18.32 13.28 -0.37
CA ALA A 17 17.79 12.17 0.41
C ALA A 17 17.93 12.40 1.92
N ALA A 18 19.07 12.94 2.35
CA ALA A 18 19.31 13.30 3.75
C ALA A 18 18.39 14.43 4.22
N LEU A 19 18.18 15.45 3.39
CA LEU A 19 17.26 16.57 3.67
C LEU A 19 15.81 16.08 3.77
N ILE A 20 15.36 15.26 2.81
CA ILE A 20 14.01 14.68 2.86
C ILE A 20 13.87 13.81 4.10
N ALA A 21 14.87 12.98 4.42
CA ALA A 21 14.86 12.15 5.62
C ALA A 21 14.84 13.00 6.90
N SER A 22 15.65 14.06 6.99
CA SER A 22 15.71 14.92 8.18
C SER A 22 14.42 15.71 8.37
N VAL A 23 13.87 16.29 7.31
CA VAL A 23 12.57 16.99 7.36
C VAL A 23 11.44 16.02 7.70
N SER A 24 11.44 14.82 7.12
CA SER A 24 10.42 13.81 7.42
C SER A 24 10.51 13.31 8.85
N VAL A 25 11.72 13.06 9.37
CA VAL A 25 11.95 12.64 10.75
C VAL A 25 11.61 13.76 11.72
N TYR A 26 11.97 15.01 11.41
CA TYR A 26 11.60 16.17 12.22
C TYR A 26 10.08 16.37 12.24
N ALA A 27 9.41 16.31 11.09
CA ALA A 27 7.96 16.39 11.01
C ALA A 27 7.28 15.22 11.75
N TRP A 28 7.88 14.03 11.74
CA TRP A 28 7.39 12.84 12.44
C TRP A 28 7.56 12.94 13.96
N GLN A 29 8.72 13.42 14.43
CA GLN A 29 9.00 13.61 15.86
C GLN A 29 8.14 14.72 16.45
N ASN A 30 7.96 15.82 15.72
CA ASN A 30 7.18 16.97 16.14
C ASN A 30 5.73 16.91 15.63
N ALA A 31 5.27 15.77 15.08
CA ALA A 31 3.92 15.67 14.50
C ALA A 31 2.81 16.04 15.50
N ALA A 32 3.03 15.71 16.77
CA ALA A 32 2.13 16.04 17.88
C ALA A 32 2.20 17.53 18.30
N GLU A 33 3.34 18.19 18.09
CA GLU A 33 3.58 19.59 18.45
C GLU A 33 3.19 20.56 17.34
N VAL A 34 3.39 20.18 16.07
CA VAL A 34 3.05 20.97 14.88
C VAL A 34 1.53 21.06 14.69
N LEU A 35 0.78 20.06 15.16
CA LEU A 35 -0.67 19.98 15.07
C LEU A 35 -1.27 19.50 16.42
N PRO A 36 -1.32 20.36 17.44
CA PRO A 36 -1.72 19.98 18.80
C PRO A 36 -3.17 19.48 18.91
N SER A 37 -4.06 19.87 17.99
CA SER A 37 -5.41 19.33 17.86
C SER A 37 -5.46 17.85 17.42
N LEU A 38 -4.41 17.35 16.76
CA LEU A 38 -4.29 15.96 16.32
C LEU A 38 -3.83 15.01 17.45
N ALA A 39 -3.18 15.55 18.49
CA ALA A 39 -2.69 14.77 19.63
C ALA A 39 -3.76 14.52 20.72
N GLN A 40 -4.88 15.23 20.68
CA GLN A 40 -5.86 15.26 21.78
C GLN A 40 -6.69 13.98 21.97
N ARG A 41 -6.84 13.12 20.95
CA ARG A 41 -7.57 11.85 21.10
C ARG A 41 -6.59 10.72 21.39
N THR A 42 -6.38 10.46 22.68
CA THR A 42 -5.56 9.36 23.17
C THR A 42 -6.19 8.04 22.73
N ALA A 43 -5.48 7.30 21.87
CA ALA A 43 -5.82 5.91 21.61
C ALA A 43 -5.78 5.14 22.94
N ALA A 44 -6.69 4.18 23.10
CA ALA A 44 -6.66 3.25 24.22
C ALA A 44 -5.48 2.28 24.00
N ALA A 45 -4.26 2.73 24.30
CA ALA A 45 -3.07 1.94 24.05
C ALA A 45 -3.01 0.75 25.03
N LEU A 46 -3.05 -0.47 24.48
CA LEU A 46 -2.58 -1.68 25.14
C LEU A 46 -1.14 -1.91 24.65
N PRO A 47 -0.09 -1.63 25.46
CA PRO A 47 1.31 -1.66 25.00
C PRO A 47 1.73 -3.00 24.37
N ALA A 48 1.18 -4.10 24.90
CA ALA A 48 1.46 -5.45 24.40
C ALA A 48 0.87 -5.71 23.01
N THR A 49 -0.33 -5.21 22.71
CA THR A 49 -0.96 -5.42 21.39
C THR A 49 -0.31 -4.58 20.31
N ALA A 50 0.25 -3.40 20.65
CA ALA A 50 0.97 -2.54 19.73
C ALA A 50 2.24 -3.21 19.18
N THR A 51 3.03 -3.84 20.05
CA THR A 51 4.29 -4.51 19.66
C THR A 51 4.02 -5.76 18.82
N ILE A 52 3.07 -6.61 19.26
CA ILE A 52 2.66 -7.81 18.50
C ILE A 52 2.06 -7.40 17.15
N GLY A 53 1.19 -6.40 17.16
CA GLY A 53 0.57 -5.83 15.96
C GLY A 53 1.61 -5.34 14.96
N ALA A 54 2.59 -4.55 15.42
CA ALA A 54 3.70 -4.07 14.60
C ALA A 54 4.49 -5.22 13.99
N GLY A 55 4.88 -6.22 14.79
CA GLY A 55 5.63 -7.39 14.30
C GLY A 55 4.87 -8.18 13.24
N VAL A 56 3.61 -8.51 13.50
CA VAL A 56 2.75 -9.25 12.56
C VAL A 56 2.46 -8.43 11.31
N GLY A 57 2.17 -7.14 11.46
CA GLY A 57 1.90 -6.22 10.36
C GLY A 57 3.12 -6.01 9.44
N SER A 58 4.30 -5.84 10.02
CA SER A 58 5.56 -5.75 9.27
C SER A 58 5.88 -7.05 8.54
N LEU A 59 5.67 -8.21 9.17
CA LEU A 59 5.86 -9.51 8.52
C LEU A 59 4.89 -9.70 7.34
N ALA A 60 3.62 -9.36 7.54
CA ALA A 60 2.61 -9.39 6.48
C ALA A 60 2.99 -8.46 5.32
N LEU A 61 3.46 -7.25 5.60
CA LEU A 61 3.95 -6.31 4.58
C LEU A 61 5.15 -6.89 3.83
N ILE A 62 6.14 -7.46 4.53
CA ILE A 62 7.34 -8.02 3.88
C ILE A 62 6.98 -9.20 2.97
N VAL A 63 6.05 -10.08 3.39
CA VAL A 63 5.55 -11.19 2.56
C VAL A 63 4.82 -10.65 1.33
N LEU A 64 4.02 -9.60 1.47
CA LEU A 64 3.30 -8.96 0.36
C LEU A 64 4.27 -8.29 -0.61
N LEU A 65 5.29 -7.58 -0.10
CA LEU A 65 6.36 -7.01 -0.89
C LEU A 65 7.17 -8.09 -1.61
N GLU A 66 7.41 -9.26 -1.02
CA GLU A 66 8.18 -10.32 -1.71
C GLU A 66 7.36 -10.96 -2.83
N ALA A 67 6.05 -11.10 -2.63
CA ALA A 67 5.20 -11.69 -3.63
C ALA A 67 4.88 -10.75 -4.79
N LEU A 68 4.72 -9.45 -4.55
CA LEU A 68 4.35 -8.47 -5.58
C LEU A 68 5.59 -7.77 -6.16
N TYR A 69 6.56 -7.45 -5.31
CA TYR A 69 7.76 -6.72 -5.69
C TYR A 69 9.03 -7.43 -5.20
N PRO A 70 9.31 -8.68 -5.67
CA PRO A 70 10.42 -9.51 -5.19
C PRO A 70 11.71 -8.72 -5.07
N LEU A 71 12.45 -8.81 -3.96
CA LEU A 71 13.63 -7.96 -3.73
C LEU A 71 14.74 -8.18 -4.76
N ARG A 72 14.96 -9.44 -5.16
CA ARG A 72 15.85 -9.78 -6.27
C ARG A 72 15.03 -10.09 -7.51
N SER A 73 15.30 -9.37 -8.59
CA SER A 73 14.61 -9.56 -9.86
C SER A 73 15.50 -9.14 -11.03
N LEU A 74 15.28 -9.76 -12.18
CA LEU A 74 15.95 -9.40 -13.42
C LEU A 74 14.92 -9.26 -14.53
N SER A 75 14.77 -8.07 -15.11
CA SER A 75 13.88 -7.89 -16.25
C SER A 75 14.47 -8.57 -17.49
N LEU A 76 13.60 -9.11 -18.36
CA LEU A 76 14.03 -9.77 -19.59
C LEU A 76 14.81 -8.80 -20.49
N SER A 77 14.35 -7.55 -20.61
CA SER A 77 15.04 -6.51 -21.37
C SER A 77 16.45 -6.25 -20.84
N ARG A 78 16.61 -6.08 -19.53
CA ARG A 78 17.92 -5.86 -18.91
C ARG A 78 18.83 -7.06 -19.10
N TRP A 79 18.31 -8.28 -18.94
CA TRP A 79 19.07 -9.50 -19.20
C TRP A 79 19.61 -9.54 -20.62
N VAL A 80 18.72 -9.39 -21.62
CA VAL A 80 19.09 -9.52 -23.04
C VAL A 80 20.07 -8.43 -23.48
N TYR A 81 19.81 -7.17 -23.10
CA TYR A 81 20.53 -6.03 -23.67
C TYR A 81 21.71 -5.53 -22.84
N VAL A 82 21.79 -5.85 -21.54
CA VAL A 82 22.81 -5.27 -20.65
C VAL A 82 23.63 -6.34 -19.93
N ASP A 83 22.97 -7.31 -19.32
CA ASP A 83 23.59 -8.22 -18.36
C ASP A 83 24.18 -9.47 -19.05
N ARG A 84 23.49 -10.05 -20.04
CA ARG A 84 23.98 -11.18 -20.86
C ARG A 84 25.25 -10.84 -21.66
N PRO A 85 25.34 -9.71 -22.39
CA PRO A 85 26.55 -9.35 -23.13
C PRO A 85 27.78 -9.12 -22.23
N ARG A 86 27.55 -8.78 -20.95
CA ARG A 86 28.60 -8.52 -19.96
C ARG A 86 28.96 -9.76 -19.13
N GLY A 87 28.32 -10.91 -19.36
CA GLY A 87 28.52 -12.12 -18.57
C GLY A 87 28.18 -11.95 -17.08
N ARG A 88 27.28 -11.02 -16.72
CA ARG A 88 26.95 -10.69 -15.32
C ARG A 88 25.47 -10.94 -15.06
N MET A 89 25.13 -11.47 -13.89
CA MET A 89 23.75 -11.67 -13.47
C MET A 89 23.44 -10.85 -12.22
N ARG A 90 23.08 -9.58 -12.42
CA ARG A 90 22.79 -8.64 -11.33
C ARG A 90 21.31 -8.64 -10.98
N GLY A 91 20.93 -9.39 -9.95
CA GLY A 91 19.54 -9.45 -9.46
C GLY A 91 19.09 -8.25 -8.62
N VAL A 92 19.98 -7.29 -8.34
CA VAL A 92 19.67 -6.08 -7.57
C VAL A 92 19.68 -4.87 -8.49
N ASP A 93 18.68 -4.01 -8.34
CA ASP A 93 18.53 -2.76 -9.09
C ASP A 93 18.27 -1.57 -8.13
N LYS A 94 18.13 -0.37 -8.71
CA LYS A 94 17.84 0.86 -7.95
C LYS A 94 16.55 0.75 -7.15
N LEU A 95 15.55 0.03 -7.68
CA LEU A 95 14.27 -0.17 -7.02
C LEU A 95 14.39 -1.09 -5.81
N SER A 96 15.21 -2.14 -5.87
CA SER A 96 15.55 -2.98 -4.71
C SER A 96 16.19 -2.15 -3.58
N ILE A 97 17.09 -1.22 -3.93
CA ILE A 97 17.71 -0.31 -2.96
C ILE A 97 16.65 0.62 -2.35
N ALA A 98 15.79 1.21 -3.17
CA ALA A 98 14.70 2.07 -2.70
C ALA A 98 13.72 1.33 -1.78
N GLN A 99 13.41 0.05 -2.07
CA GLN A 99 12.60 -0.78 -1.19
C GLN A 99 13.27 -1.00 0.17
N LEU A 100 14.56 -1.32 0.20
CA LEU A 100 15.29 -1.49 1.45
C LEU A 100 15.32 -0.20 2.26
N ALA A 101 15.57 0.94 1.61
CA ALA A 101 15.50 2.25 2.25
C ALA A 101 14.11 2.51 2.86
N GLY A 102 13.03 2.26 2.10
CA GLY A 102 11.66 2.43 2.59
C GLY A 102 11.32 1.50 3.78
N VAL A 103 11.77 0.25 3.74
CA VAL A 103 11.58 -0.72 4.84
C VAL A 103 12.40 -0.32 6.08
N SER A 104 13.61 0.20 5.90
CA SER A 104 14.43 0.73 6.99
C SER A 104 13.77 1.95 7.65
N LEU A 105 13.24 2.88 6.86
CA LEU A 105 12.52 4.05 7.39
C LEU A 105 11.27 3.62 8.17
N LEU A 106 10.52 2.65 7.68
CA LEU A 106 9.39 2.07 8.42
C LEU A 106 9.85 1.44 9.75
N GLY A 107 10.97 0.71 9.74
CA GLY A 107 11.55 0.12 10.95
C GLY A 107 11.94 1.16 11.99
N LEU A 108 12.53 2.27 11.55
CA LEU A 108 12.87 3.40 12.41
C LEU A 108 11.60 4.06 12.99
N ALA A 109 10.58 4.29 12.17
CA ALA A 109 9.32 4.87 12.61
C ALA A 109 8.61 3.99 13.66
N LEU A 110 8.60 2.67 13.46
CA LEU A 110 8.02 1.72 14.41
C LEU A 110 8.83 1.65 15.71
N CYS A 111 10.16 1.64 15.64
CA CYS A 111 10.99 1.62 16.86
C CYS A 111 10.85 2.91 17.66
N ALA A 112 10.83 4.06 16.99
CA ALA A 112 10.57 5.35 17.62
C ALA A 112 9.19 5.37 18.29
N SER A 113 8.16 4.89 17.60
CA SER A 113 6.78 4.87 18.12
C SER A 113 6.62 3.95 19.33
N LEU A 114 7.21 2.76 19.28
CA LEU A 114 7.12 1.76 20.34
C LEU A 114 8.16 1.96 21.47
N ARG A 115 9.00 2.99 21.38
CA ARG A 115 10.14 3.23 22.30
C ARG A 115 11.09 2.04 22.39
N LEU A 116 11.27 1.33 21.28
CA LEU A 116 12.24 0.26 21.14
C LEU A 116 13.62 0.84 20.77
N PRO A 117 14.72 0.14 21.12
CA PRO A 117 16.04 0.60 20.75
C PRO A 117 16.20 0.73 19.23
N LEU A 118 16.80 1.84 18.78
CA LEU A 118 16.89 2.17 17.34
C LEU A 118 17.65 1.11 16.51
N TYR A 119 18.59 0.37 17.11
CA TYR A 119 19.27 -0.73 16.42
C TYR A 119 18.32 -1.86 16.02
N ALA A 120 17.19 -2.04 16.72
CA ALA A 120 16.17 -3.03 16.36
C ALA A 120 15.49 -2.71 15.03
N ALA A 121 15.55 -1.47 14.55
CA ALA A 121 15.03 -1.08 13.24
C ALA A 121 15.70 -1.85 12.09
N MET A 122 16.94 -2.34 12.30
CA MET A 122 17.66 -3.15 11.32
C MET A 122 17.02 -4.53 11.10
N ALA A 123 16.15 -5.00 12.01
CA ALA A 123 15.48 -6.29 11.87
C ALA A 123 14.61 -6.36 10.61
N LEU A 124 13.91 -5.28 10.24
CA LEU A 124 13.05 -5.26 9.05
C LEU A 124 13.82 -5.36 7.72
N PRO A 125 14.83 -4.51 7.43
CA PRO A 125 15.62 -4.65 6.21
C PRO A 125 16.40 -5.97 6.19
N LEU A 126 16.90 -6.46 7.34
CA LEU A 126 17.56 -7.78 7.40
C LEU A 126 16.58 -8.92 7.09
N LEU A 127 15.36 -8.89 7.64
CA LEU A 127 14.31 -9.86 7.32
C LEU A 127 13.92 -9.80 5.85
N ARG A 128 13.81 -8.60 5.29
CA ARG A 128 13.54 -8.38 3.86
C ARG A 128 14.63 -8.97 2.98
N ILE A 129 15.89 -8.78 3.36
CA ILE A 129 17.04 -9.40 2.69
C ILE A 129 16.95 -10.93 2.84
N ALA A 130 16.81 -11.47 4.04
CA ALA A 130 16.77 -12.91 4.29
C ALA A 130 15.67 -13.64 3.50
N LEU A 131 14.51 -13.01 3.31
CA LEU A 131 13.42 -13.56 2.50
C LEU A 131 13.65 -13.39 0.99
N GLY A 132 14.15 -12.23 0.58
CA GLY A 132 14.39 -11.91 -0.83
C GLY A 132 15.67 -12.49 -1.43
N TRP A 133 16.59 -12.98 -0.60
CA TRP A 133 17.90 -13.49 -1.01
C TRP A 133 17.92 -15.01 -1.20
N ARG A 134 16.83 -15.58 -1.73
CA ARG A 134 16.69 -17.03 -1.95
C ARG A 134 16.86 -17.45 -3.41
N SER A 135 16.71 -16.52 -4.36
CA SER A 135 16.74 -16.79 -5.80
C SER A 135 18.11 -16.50 -6.41
N PHE A 136 18.81 -17.57 -6.82
CA PHE A 136 20.11 -17.48 -7.49
C PHE A 136 20.07 -17.93 -8.95
N ASP A 137 19.03 -18.63 -9.39
CA ASP A 137 18.95 -19.12 -10.75
C ASP A 137 18.39 -18.05 -11.70
N LEU A 138 18.89 -18.01 -12.93
CA LEU A 138 18.41 -17.09 -13.97
C LEU A 138 16.90 -17.20 -14.18
N ALA A 139 16.37 -18.43 -14.26
CA ALA A 139 14.93 -18.68 -14.42
C ALA A 139 14.12 -18.08 -13.27
N SER A 140 14.61 -18.20 -12.04
CA SER A 140 13.97 -17.64 -10.84
C SER A 140 14.00 -16.10 -10.86
N LEU A 141 15.11 -15.50 -11.26
CA LEU A 141 15.27 -14.04 -11.36
C LEU A 141 14.43 -13.43 -12.49
N LEU A 142 14.33 -14.10 -13.64
CA LEU A 142 13.48 -13.67 -14.75
C LEU A 142 11.99 -13.79 -14.40
N ARG A 143 11.60 -14.86 -13.70
CA ARG A 143 10.23 -15.02 -13.17
C ARG A 143 9.90 -13.90 -12.18
N ALA A 144 10.81 -13.62 -11.24
CA ALA A 144 10.68 -12.51 -10.31
C ALA A 144 10.62 -11.15 -11.02
N GLY A 145 11.40 -10.98 -12.09
CA GLY A 145 11.37 -9.80 -12.97
C GLY A 145 10.02 -9.60 -13.64
N ARG A 146 9.39 -10.68 -14.14
CA ARG A 146 8.04 -10.63 -14.71
C ARG A 146 7.00 -10.25 -13.65
N THR A 147 7.08 -10.85 -12.47
CA THR A 147 6.19 -10.51 -11.34
C THR A 147 6.30 -9.03 -10.99
N ARG A 148 7.52 -8.54 -10.78
CA ARG A 148 7.79 -7.14 -10.46
C ARG A 148 7.30 -6.20 -11.57
N ALA A 149 7.53 -6.52 -12.84
CA ALA A 149 7.12 -5.69 -13.96
C ALA A 149 5.59 -5.46 -13.96
N VAL A 150 4.81 -6.52 -13.79
CA VAL A 150 3.34 -6.45 -13.72
C VAL A 150 2.86 -5.69 -12.48
N SER A 151 3.49 -5.89 -11.32
CA SER A 151 3.12 -5.10 -10.14
C SER A 151 3.43 -3.61 -10.37
N SER A 152 4.62 -3.31 -10.89
CA SER A 152 5.06 -1.93 -11.15
C SER A 152 4.30 -1.24 -12.28
N SER A 153 3.74 -1.98 -13.24
CA SER A 153 2.93 -1.40 -14.32
C SER A 153 1.67 -0.72 -13.79
N SER A 154 1.24 -1.03 -12.55
CA SER A 154 0.17 -0.30 -11.87
C SER A 154 0.45 1.20 -11.73
N PHE A 155 1.72 1.61 -11.64
CA PHE A 155 2.12 3.02 -11.58
C PHE A 155 2.22 3.68 -12.96
N GLY A 156 2.46 2.90 -14.02
CA GLY A 156 2.70 3.43 -15.37
C GLY A 156 1.51 3.35 -16.32
N LEU A 157 0.64 2.35 -16.19
CA LEU A 157 -0.50 2.15 -17.09
C LEU A 157 -1.69 3.06 -16.78
N LEU A 158 -1.75 3.62 -15.55
CA LEU A 158 -2.84 4.48 -15.06
C LEU A 158 -4.25 3.95 -15.36
N ASP A 159 -4.37 2.62 -15.37
CA ASP A 159 -5.58 1.85 -15.58
C ASP A 159 -5.77 0.91 -14.39
N SER A 160 -6.78 1.19 -13.58
CA SER A 160 -7.02 0.50 -12.32
C SER A 160 -7.59 -0.91 -12.51
N GLU A 161 -8.18 -1.20 -13.67
CA GLU A 161 -8.74 -2.50 -13.99
C GLU A 161 -7.64 -3.45 -14.42
N VAL A 162 -6.85 -3.02 -15.42
CA VAL A 162 -5.76 -3.84 -15.98
C VAL A 162 -4.74 -4.18 -14.89
N SER A 163 -4.36 -3.19 -14.08
CA SER A 163 -3.43 -3.41 -12.96
C SER A 163 -3.99 -4.39 -11.92
N ALA A 164 -5.27 -4.26 -11.55
CA ALA A 164 -5.88 -5.13 -10.55
C ALA A 164 -6.10 -6.56 -11.04
N ASP A 165 -6.49 -6.74 -12.30
CA ASP A 165 -6.64 -8.06 -12.92
C ASP A 165 -5.28 -8.73 -13.12
N ALA A 166 -4.24 -7.96 -13.45
CA ALA A 166 -2.88 -8.48 -13.54
C ALA A 166 -2.35 -8.96 -12.18
N ILE A 167 -2.51 -8.17 -11.11
CA ILE A 167 -2.16 -8.60 -9.74
C ILE A 167 -2.97 -9.84 -9.33
N ALA A 168 -4.27 -9.86 -9.64
CA ALA A 168 -5.13 -10.99 -9.34
C ALA A 168 -4.65 -12.27 -10.02
N SER A 169 -4.30 -12.19 -11.31
CA SER A 169 -3.84 -13.33 -12.11
C SER A 169 -2.56 -13.95 -11.53
N GLN A 170 -1.65 -13.12 -11.01
CA GLN A 170 -0.41 -13.59 -10.38
C GLN A 170 -0.63 -14.22 -9.01
N SER A 171 -1.64 -13.72 -8.29
CA SER A 171 -1.95 -14.19 -6.95
C SER A 171 -2.81 -15.46 -6.90
N ALA A 172 -3.38 -15.90 -8.04
CA ALA A 172 -4.27 -17.04 -8.09
C ALA A 172 -3.53 -18.38 -7.85
N ARG A 173 -3.49 -18.84 -6.60
CA ARG A 173 -2.76 -20.07 -6.20
C ARG A 173 -3.55 -21.37 -6.33
N LEU A 174 -4.87 -21.32 -6.52
CA LEU A 174 -5.72 -22.51 -6.36
C LEU A 174 -6.20 -23.08 -7.69
N ARG A 175 -5.91 -24.36 -7.93
CA ARG A 175 -6.58 -25.15 -8.97
C ARG A 175 -8.08 -25.16 -8.68
N PRO A 176 -8.96 -24.95 -9.68
CA PRO A 176 -10.40 -25.03 -9.49
C PRO A 176 -10.80 -26.44 -9.08
N ARG A 177 -11.03 -26.64 -7.78
CA ARG A 177 -11.48 -27.91 -7.20
C ARG A 177 -12.97 -27.93 -6.85
N SER A 178 -13.69 -26.86 -7.20
CA SER A 178 -15.05 -26.61 -6.73
C SER A 178 -16.11 -26.88 -7.81
N ARG A 179 -17.22 -27.53 -7.40
CA ARG A 179 -18.43 -27.69 -8.22
C ARG A 179 -18.90 -26.35 -8.79
N ALA A 180 -19.46 -26.40 -10.01
CA ALA A 180 -20.04 -25.23 -10.68
C ALA A 180 -21.09 -24.56 -9.77
N THR A 181 -21.17 -23.23 -9.80
CA THR A 181 -22.07 -22.48 -8.93
C THR A 181 -22.45 -21.17 -9.63
N ALA A 182 -23.75 -20.92 -9.76
CA ALA A 182 -24.29 -19.70 -10.38
C ALA A 182 -24.45 -18.52 -9.40
N SER A 183 -24.35 -18.77 -8.09
CA SER A 183 -24.48 -17.74 -7.04
C SER A 183 -23.32 -16.73 -7.08
N PRO A 184 -23.58 -15.43 -7.35
CA PRO A 184 -22.54 -14.39 -7.36
C PRO A 184 -21.84 -14.24 -6.00
N SER A 185 -22.58 -14.38 -4.89
CA SER A 185 -22.00 -14.30 -3.54
C SER A 185 -21.01 -15.42 -3.25
N ARG A 186 -21.30 -16.66 -3.67
CA ARG A 186 -20.34 -17.77 -3.54
C ARG A 186 -19.12 -17.56 -4.43
N LEU A 187 -19.31 -17.01 -5.64
CA LEU A 187 -18.19 -16.65 -6.52
C LEU A 187 -17.32 -15.55 -5.91
N PHE A 188 -17.93 -14.57 -5.23
CA PHE A 188 -17.20 -13.52 -4.51
C PHE A 188 -16.28 -14.12 -3.44
N PHE A 189 -16.79 -14.95 -2.53
CA PHE A 189 -15.94 -15.58 -1.51
C PHE A 189 -14.83 -16.45 -2.11
N ARG A 190 -15.11 -17.16 -3.21
CA ARG A 190 -14.07 -17.91 -3.95
C ARG A 190 -13.01 -16.98 -4.54
N ARG A 191 -13.40 -15.83 -5.10
CA ARG A 191 -12.47 -14.83 -5.63
C ARG A 191 -11.64 -14.19 -4.51
N LEU A 192 -12.27 -13.84 -3.39
CA LEU A 192 -11.60 -13.27 -2.23
C LEU A 192 -10.56 -14.26 -1.65
N TYR A 193 -10.92 -15.53 -1.49
CA TYR A 193 -10.01 -16.57 -1.01
C TYR A 193 -8.81 -16.80 -1.95
N ARG A 194 -9.02 -16.72 -3.27
CA ARG A 194 -7.92 -16.81 -4.26
C ARG A 194 -7.00 -15.61 -4.23
N ARG A 195 -7.51 -14.43 -3.86
CA ARG A 195 -6.77 -13.17 -3.76
C ARG A 195 -6.20 -12.98 -2.36
N TRP A 196 -5.32 -13.90 -1.95
CA TRP A 196 -4.71 -13.95 -0.62
C TRP A 196 -3.97 -12.66 -0.20
N TYR A 197 -3.56 -11.82 -1.17
CA TYR A 197 -2.93 -10.52 -0.90
C TYR A 197 -3.90 -9.52 -0.24
N ILE A 198 -5.22 -9.69 -0.40
CA ILE A 198 -6.24 -8.81 0.21
C ILE A 198 -6.27 -8.99 1.73
N PRO A 199 -6.53 -10.20 2.29
CA PRO A 199 -6.50 -10.39 3.74
C PRO A 199 -5.10 -10.13 4.32
N LEU A 200 -4.03 -10.47 3.59
CA LEU A 200 -2.67 -10.14 4.07
C LEU A 200 -2.43 -8.63 4.12
N GLY A 201 -2.91 -7.88 3.13
CA GLY A 201 -2.87 -6.42 3.14
C GLY A 201 -3.68 -5.83 4.30
N ALA A 202 -4.84 -6.42 4.63
CA ALA A 202 -5.63 -6.01 5.79
C ALA A 202 -4.85 -6.18 7.11
N VAL A 203 -4.18 -7.33 7.29
CA VAL A 203 -3.32 -7.61 8.45
C VAL A 203 -2.15 -6.62 8.51
N ALA A 204 -1.51 -6.34 7.37
CA ALA A 204 -0.43 -5.35 7.31
C ALA A 204 -0.91 -3.96 7.74
N VAL A 205 -2.05 -3.49 7.23
CA VAL A 205 -2.62 -2.19 7.59
C VAL A 205 -2.96 -2.12 9.07
N ILE A 206 -3.70 -3.09 9.61
CA ILE A 206 -4.05 -3.15 11.04
C ILE A 206 -2.80 -3.16 11.92
N GLY A 207 -1.85 -4.05 11.63
CA GLY A 207 -0.66 -4.23 12.46
C GLY A 207 0.28 -3.03 12.45
N LEU A 208 0.51 -2.43 11.28
CA LEU A 208 1.32 -1.21 11.16
C LEU A 208 0.64 -0.04 11.85
N THR A 209 -0.68 0.09 11.73
CA THR A 209 -1.43 1.11 12.46
C THR A 209 -1.25 0.94 13.97
N LEU A 210 -1.43 -0.27 14.51
CA LEU A 210 -1.21 -0.54 15.94
C LEU A 210 0.20 -0.16 16.40
N GLY A 211 1.21 -0.37 15.55
CA GLY A 211 2.59 0.01 15.84
C GLY A 211 2.87 1.51 15.83
N LEU A 212 2.14 2.28 15.01
CA LEU A 212 2.34 3.73 14.83
C LEU A 212 1.40 4.59 15.68
N VAL A 213 0.30 4.01 16.18
CA VAL A 213 -0.68 4.66 17.07
C VAL A 213 -0.04 5.35 18.28
N PRO A 214 0.91 4.74 19.02
CA PRO A 214 1.47 5.37 20.23
C PRO A 214 2.11 6.74 19.99
N GLN A 215 2.69 6.96 18.81
CA GLN A 215 3.31 8.24 18.46
C GLN A 215 2.39 9.17 17.67
N LEU A 216 1.58 8.61 16.76
CA LEU A 216 0.79 9.43 15.83
C LEU A 216 -0.63 9.74 16.31
N GLY A 217 -1.18 9.03 17.29
CA GLY A 217 -2.55 9.27 17.79
C GLY A 217 -3.60 9.26 16.67
N SER A 218 -4.27 10.39 16.43
CA SER A 218 -5.30 10.52 15.38
C SER A 218 -4.74 10.53 13.95
N LEU A 219 -3.48 10.90 13.73
CA LEU A 219 -2.84 10.81 12.42
C LEU A 219 -2.72 9.35 11.94
N ALA A 220 -2.50 8.43 12.88
CA ALA A 220 -2.52 6.99 12.59
C ALA A 220 -3.92 6.51 12.17
N LEU A 221 -5.00 7.13 12.67
CA LEU A 221 -6.37 6.86 12.20
C LEU A 221 -6.53 7.32 10.75
N MET A 222 -6.09 8.53 10.42
CA MET A 222 -6.16 9.04 9.04
C MET A 222 -5.35 8.18 8.06
N GLY A 223 -4.13 7.80 8.46
CA GLY A 223 -3.30 6.87 7.71
C GLY A 223 -3.96 5.50 7.55
N PHE A 224 -4.56 4.98 8.63
CA PHE A 224 -5.35 3.75 8.61
C PHE A 224 -6.52 3.86 7.63
N ALA A 225 -7.34 4.90 7.71
CA ALA A 225 -8.49 5.08 6.83
C ALA A 225 -8.07 5.15 5.36
N ALA A 226 -7.01 5.92 5.06
CA ALA A 226 -6.46 6.01 3.72
C ALA A 226 -5.95 4.65 3.19
N ALA A 227 -5.26 3.86 4.01
CA ALA A 227 -4.75 2.55 3.63
C ALA A 227 -5.87 1.48 3.55
N TRP A 228 -6.81 1.52 4.49
CA TRP A 228 -7.93 0.57 4.58
C TRP A 228 -8.87 0.68 3.38
N THR A 229 -9.04 1.88 2.81
CA THR A 229 -9.83 2.03 1.58
C THR A 229 -9.22 1.32 0.37
N ILE A 230 -7.91 1.02 0.37
CA ILE A 230 -7.27 0.18 -0.66
C ILE A 230 -7.73 -1.27 -0.49
N VAL A 231 -7.77 -1.77 0.76
CA VAL A 231 -8.28 -3.12 1.09
C VAL A 231 -9.76 -3.23 0.77
N GLY A 232 -10.56 -2.22 1.14
CA GLY A 232 -11.97 -2.12 0.81
C GLY A 232 -12.20 -2.10 -0.71
N ALA A 233 -11.42 -1.31 -1.45
CA ALA A 233 -11.50 -1.26 -2.91
C ALA A 233 -11.16 -2.61 -3.57
N ALA A 234 -10.12 -3.29 -3.11
CA ALA A 234 -9.76 -4.61 -3.61
C ALA A 234 -10.85 -5.65 -3.32
N THR A 235 -11.49 -5.56 -2.15
CA THR A 235 -12.63 -6.39 -1.77
C THR A 235 -13.85 -6.11 -2.67
N GLY A 236 -14.15 -4.84 -2.94
CA GLY A 236 -15.21 -4.43 -3.87
C GLY A 236 -14.96 -4.92 -5.30
N ARG A 237 -13.71 -4.87 -5.79
CA ARG A 237 -13.34 -5.42 -7.11
C ARG A 237 -13.50 -6.93 -7.18
N ALA A 238 -13.20 -7.66 -6.10
CA ALA A 238 -13.44 -9.10 -6.04
C ALA A 238 -14.94 -9.46 -6.17
N ALA A 239 -15.81 -8.53 -5.75
CA ALA A 239 -17.26 -8.62 -5.79
C ALA A 239 -17.91 -8.13 -7.09
N SER A 240 -17.15 -7.54 -8.02
CA SER A 240 -17.70 -7.03 -9.28
C SER A 240 -17.88 -8.16 -10.30
N PHE A 241 -19.11 -8.33 -10.78
CA PHE A 241 -19.49 -9.30 -11.80
C PHE A 241 -20.23 -8.68 -12.99
N GLY A 242 -20.36 -7.36 -13.04
CA GLY A 242 -21.09 -6.65 -14.11
C GLY A 242 -20.59 -6.91 -15.53
N ARG A 243 -19.33 -7.35 -15.70
CA ARG A 243 -18.79 -7.78 -17.01
C ARG A 243 -19.29 -9.14 -17.50
N ILE A 244 -19.87 -9.96 -16.61
CA ILE A 244 -20.18 -11.37 -16.87
C ILE A 244 -21.67 -11.65 -16.68
N ILE A 245 -22.31 -10.95 -15.73
CA ILE A 245 -23.70 -11.15 -15.37
C ILE A 245 -24.41 -9.80 -15.44
N ASN A 246 -25.44 -9.72 -16.26
CA ASN A 246 -26.29 -8.53 -16.35
C ASN A 246 -27.17 -8.40 -15.10
N GLY A 247 -27.28 -7.18 -14.58
CA GLY A 247 -28.16 -6.84 -13.46
C GLY A 247 -27.50 -5.93 -12.42
N ALA A 248 -28.33 -5.15 -11.71
CA ALA A 248 -27.86 -4.18 -10.71
C ALA A 248 -27.09 -4.83 -9.55
N TRP A 249 -27.50 -6.04 -9.15
CA TRP A 249 -26.85 -6.75 -8.04
C TRP A 249 -25.41 -7.21 -8.36
N PRO A 250 -25.14 -7.96 -9.45
CA PRO A 250 -23.78 -8.30 -9.86
C PRO A 250 -22.89 -7.11 -10.27
N ASP A 251 -23.50 -6.04 -10.81
CA ASP A 251 -22.77 -4.87 -11.31
C ASP A 251 -22.31 -3.92 -10.19
N TRP A 252 -23.22 -3.57 -9.27
CA TRP A 252 -22.88 -2.66 -8.19
C TRP A 252 -23.37 -3.01 -6.80
N GLY A 253 -24.48 -3.72 -6.64
CA GLY A 253 -24.99 -4.09 -5.32
C GLY A 253 -24.02 -4.96 -4.51
N LEU A 254 -23.46 -5.99 -5.14
CA LEU A 254 -22.51 -6.90 -4.49
C LEU A 254 -21.17 -6.21 -4.20
N SER A 255 -20.69 -5.35 -5.10
CA SER A 255 -19.50 -4.54 -4.82
C SER A 255 -19.74 -3.57 -3.67
N LEU A 256 -20.91 -2.93 -3.58
CA LEU A 256 -21.23 -1.98 -2.51
C LEU A 256 -21.29 -2.69 -1.17
N THR A 257 -22.01 -3.81 -1.09
CA THR A 257 -22.11 -4.62 0.14
C THR A 257 -20.75 -5.17 0.58
N ALA A 258 -19.91 -5.60 -0.36
CA ALA A 258 -18.55 -6.04 -0.05
C ALA A 258 -17.67 -4.90 0.51
N THR A 259 -17.77 -3.70 -0.08
CA THR A 259 -17.06 -2.51 0.46
C THR A 259 -17.61 -2.05 1.80
N ALA A 260 -18.93 -2.15 2.02
CA ALA A 260 -19.57 -1.84 3.30
C ALA A 260 -19.14 -2.84 4.38
N GLY A 261 -19.09 -4.14 4.07
CA GLY A 261 -18.56 -5.15 4.98
C GLY A 261 -17.11 -4.89 5.38
N ALA A 262 -16.26 -4.51 4.42
CA ALA A 262 -14.88 -4.10 4.72
C ALA A 262 -14.83 -2.82 5.57
N ALA A 263 -15.70 -1.84 5.31
CA ALA A 263 -15.79 -0.62 6.11
C ALA A 263 -16.26 -0.88 7.55
N VAL A 264 -17.21 -1.80 7.75
CA VAL A 264 -17.66 -2.25 9.08
C VAL A 264 -16.49 -2.86 9.85
N LEU A 265 -15.71 -3.75 9.24
CA LEU A 265 -14.52 -4.33 9.86
C LEU A 265 -13.47 -3.27 10.21
N GLY A 266 -13.22 -2.32 9.32
CA GLY A 266 -12.31 -1.21 9.57
C GLY A 266 -12.80 -0.29 10.70
N THR A 267 -14.10 -0.03 10.75
CA THR A 267 -14.73 0.79 11.80
C THR A 267 -14.72 0.08 13.14
N ALA A 268 -14.93 -1.24 13.16
CA ALA A 268 -14.80 -2.04 14.38
C ALA A 268 -13.38 -1.98 14.95
N PHE A 269 -12.36 -2.02 14.08
CA PHE A 269 -10.98 -1.78 14.49
C PHE A 269 -10.77 -0.35 15.04
N ILE A 270 -11.29 0.68 14.35
CA ILE A 270 -11.22 2.07 14.84
C ILE A 270 -11.87 2.20 16.22
N ALA A 271 -13.04 1.58 16.42
CA ALA A 271 -13.76 1.58 17.70
C ALA A 271 -12.93 0.94 18.81
N ALA A 272 -12.27 -0.19 18.51
CA ALA A 272 -11.42 -0.89 19.47
C ALA A 272 -10.20 -0.07 19.90
N VAL A 273 -9.61 0.72 19.00
CA VAL A 273 -8.37 1.46 19.26
C VAL A 273 -8.61 2.89 19.79
N TRP A 274 -9.57 3.64 19.24
CA TRP A 274 -9.76 5.06 19.55
C TRP A 274 -11.00 5.40 20.40
N LYS A 275 -11.83 4.40 20.79
CA LYS A 275 -13.01 4.60 21.66
C LYS A 275 -13.87 5.82 21.30
N LEU A 276 -14.13 5.99 20.00
CA LEU A 276 -14.85 7.16 19.48
C LEU A 276 -16.36 7.09 19.74
N PRO A 277 -17.07 8.23 19.76
CA PRO A 277 -18.53 8.25 19.85
C PRO A 277 -19.18 7.47 18.70
N VAL A 278 -20.33 6.87 18.95
CA VAL A 278 -21.07 6.07 17.96
C VAL A 278 -21.35 6.85 16.68
N LEU A 279 -21.66 8.15 16.78
CA LEU A 279 -21.92 9.01 15.62
C LEU A 279 -20.66 9.19 14.75
N VAL A 280 -19.49 9.35 15.36
CA VAL A 280 -18.20 9.44 14.65
C VAL A 280 -17.84 8.11 13.99
N LEU A 281 -18.12 6.98 14.67
CA LEU A 281 -17.94 5.65 14.09
C LEU A 281 -18.87 5.40 12.90
N ALA A 282 -20.13 5.83 12.97
CA ALA A 282 -21.07 5.75 11.86
C ALA A 282 -20.57 6.57 10.66
N ALA A 283 -20.09 7.79 10.90
CA ALA A 283 -19.46 8.62 9.87
C ALA A 283 -18.20 7.97 9.27
N CYS A 284 -17.34 7.37 10.10
CA CYS A 284 -16.18 6.61 9.62
C CYS A 284 -16.61 5.45 8.71
N CYS A 285 -17.63 4.70 9.09
CA CYS A 285 -18.16 3.59 8.30
C CYS A 285 -18.69 4.08 6.94
N LEU A 286 -19.46 5.17 6.91
CA LEU A 286 -19.98 5.77 5.69
C LEU A 286 -18.86 6.31 4.79
N GLY A 287 -17.90 7.05 5.36
CA GLY A 287 -16.74 7.59 4.65
C GLY A 287 -15.86 6.50 4.05
N LEU A 288 -15.58 5.43 4.82
CA LEU A 288 -14.82 4.28 4.36
C LEU A 288 -15.56 3.51 3.28
N THR A 289 -16.88 3.33 3.41
CA THR A 289 -17.72 2.66 2.40
C THR A 289 -17.68 3.45 1.09
N TYR A 290 -17.95 4.75 1.14
CA TYR A 290 -17.92 5.63 -0.03
C TYR A 290 -16.55 5.63 -0.70
N ALA A 291 -15.48 5.86 0.06
CA ALA A 291 -14.12 5.92 -0.46
C ALA A 291 -13.70 4.59 -1.10
N SER A 292 -13.96 3.47 -0.42
CA SER A 292 -13.66 2.12 -0.92
C SER A 292 -14.44 1.80 -2.18
N PHE A 293 -15.74 2.14 -2.22
CA PHE A 293 -16.60 1.89 -3.38
C PHE A 293 -16.20 2.75 -4.57
N LYS A 294 -15.93 4.04 -4.37
CA LYS A 294 -15.46 4.91 -5.45
C LYS A 294 -14.10 4.45 -5.99
N ARG A 295 -13.20 3.95 -5.13
CA ARG A 295 -11.90 3.37 -5.51
C ARG A 295 -12.02 2.00 -6.17
N SER A 296 -13.04 1.20 -5.85
CA SER A 296 -13.24 -0.12 -6.47
C SER A 296 -13.63 0.00 -7.94
N ARG A 297 -14.27 1.13 -8.31
CA ARG A 297 -14.76 1.36 -9.67
C ARG A 297 -13.64 1.54 -10.70
N PRO A 298 -13.92 1.17 -11.96
CA PRO A 298 -13.00 1.34 -13.07
C PRO A 298 -12.53 2.79 -13.20
N ALA A 299 -11.22 2.96 -13.35
CA ALA A 299 -10.58 4.26 -13.51
C ALA A 299 -9.49 4.12 -14.56
N ARG A 300 -9.49 5.01 -15.55
CA ARG A 300 -8.46 5.09 -16.56
C ARG A 300 -8.18 6.54 -16.85
N VAL A 301 -6.90 6.90 -16.86
CA VAL A 301 -6.47 8.21 -17.38
C VAL A 301 -6.45 8.11 -18.90
N THR A 302 -7.25 8.92 -19.58
CA THR A 302 -7.34 8.93 -21.05
C THR A 302 -6.61 10.12 -21.66
N THR A 303 -6.46 11.23 -20.93
CA THR A 303 -5.74 12.42 -21.39
C THR A 303 -4.63 12.82 -20.43
N MET A 304 -3.41 13.00 -20.96
CA MET A 304 -2.30 13.52 -20.16
C MET A 304 -2.19 15.03 -20.37
N ASN A 305 -3.21 15.76 -19.92
CA ASN A 305 -3.16 17.23 -19.91
C ASN A 305 -2.16 17.65 -18.84
N ILE A 306 -1.11 18.34 -19.26
CA ILE A 306 -0.06 18.86 -18.39
C ILE A 306 -0.39 20.32 -18.09
N ILE A 307 -0.55 20.65 -16.81
CA ILE A 307 -0.52 22.03 -16.37
C ILE A 307 0.93 22.34 -16.02
N ASP A 308 1.53 23.29 -16.74
CA ASP A 308 2.80 23.86 -16.37
C ASP A 308 2.58 24.77 -15.15
N THR A 309 3.36 24.55 -14.09
CA THR A 309 3.27 25.36 -12.86
C THR A 309 3.89 26.75 -13.01
N GLY A 310 4.22 27.17 -14.24
CA GLY A 310 4.55 28.56 -14.55
C GLY A 310 5.79 29.07 -13.79
N GLY A 311 6.74 28.19 -13.46
CA GLY A 311 8.01 28.59 -12.82
C GLY A 311 8.64 27.58 -11.87
N PHE A 312 7.89 26.57 -11.37
CA PHE A 312 8.43 25.57 -10.43
C PHE A 312 9.03 24.33 -11.09
N GLY A 313 9.06 24.26 -12.43
CA GLY A 313 9.63 23.13 -13.18
C GLY A 313 8.91 21.79 -12.94
N ALA A 314 7.70 21.83 -12.36
CA ALA A 314 6.91 20.66 -12.03
C ALA A 314 5.63 20.67 -12.86
N SER A 315 5.58 19.81 -13.87
CA SER A 315 4.40 19.55 -14.69
C SER A 315 3.54 18.48 -14.01
N PHE A 316 2.28 18.78 -13.70
CA PHE A 316 1.35 17.76 -13.18
C PHE A 316 0.11 17.62 -14.05
N SER A 317 -0.41 16.41 -14.14
CA SER A 317 -1.67 16.13 -14.81
C SER A 317 -2.80 16.03 -13.78
N PRO A 318 -3.83 16.91 -13.83
CA PRO A 318 -4.97 16.84 -12.93
C PRO A 318 -5.71 15.51 -12.99
N GLU A 319 -5.74 14.87 -14.16
CA GLU A 319 -6.38 13.56 -14.33
C GLU A 319 -5.62 12.45 -13.60
N VAL A 320 -4.28 12.50 -13.62
CA VAL A 320 -3.42 11.60 -12.84
C VAL A 320 -3.61 11.83 -11.35
N PHE A 321 -3.68 13.10 -10.93
CA PHE A 321 -3.92 13.45 -9.53
C PHE A 321 -5.30 12.96 -9.06
N GLY A 322 -6.35 13.17 -9.86
CA GLY A 322 -7.70 12.69 -9.61
C GLY A 322 -7.80 11.16 -9.59
N TYR A 323 -7.01 10.46 -10.41
CA TYR A 323 -6.92 9.01 -10.39
C TYR A 323 -6.42 8.49 -9.04
N PHE A 324 -5.36 9.07 -8.47
CA PHE A 324 -4.83 8.67 -7.15
C PHE A 324 -5.68 9.16 -5.99
N LEU A 325 -6.31 10.33 -6.10
CA LEU A 325 -7.21 10.89 -5.09
C LEU A 325 -8.64 10.36 -5.17
N ARG A 326 -8.94 9.40 -6.06
CA ARG A 326 -10.29 8.84 -6.17
C ARG A 326 -10.75 8.30 -4.81
N GLY A 327 -11.98 8.66 -4.43
CA GLY A 327 -12.52 8.35 -3.09
C GLY A 327 -11.99 9.24 -1.96
N GLY A 328 -11.14 10.21 -2.26
CA GLY A 328 -10.53 11.14 -1.30
C GLY A 328 -11.54 11.97 -0.53
N TYR A 329 -12.70 12.30 -1.12
CA TYR A 329 -13.78 12.98 -0.39
C TYR A 329 -14.29 12.20 0.83
N GLY A 330 -14.32 10.86 0.76
CA GLY A 330 -14.72 10.05 1.91
C GLY A 330 -13.67 10.11 3.03
N ILE A 331 -12.39 10.19 2.69
CA ILE A 331 -11.29 10.36 3.65
C ILE A 331 -11.31 11.79 4.22
N ALA A 332 -11.55 12.79 3.39
CA ALA A 332 -11.67 14.19 3.82
C ALA A 332 -12.87 14.38 4.76
N ALA A 333 -14.01 13.75 4.50
CA ALA A 333 -15.16 13.77 5.40
C ALA A 333 -14.83 13.14 6.77
N ILE A 334 -14.09 12.03 6.78
CA ILE A 334 -13.59 11.44 8.03
C ILE A 334 -12.67 12.42 8.76
N ALA A 335 -11.76 13.09 8.04
CA ALA A 335 -10.89 14.10 8.63
C ALA A 335 -11.71 15.22 9.29
N VAL A 336 -12.65 15.81 8.55
CA VAL A 336 -13.49 16.90 9.06
C VAL A 336 -14.22 16.48 10.34
N ILE A 337 -14.83 15.30 10.37
CA ILE A 337 -15.61 14.81 11.53
C ILE A 337 -14.72 14.41 12.72
N LEU A 338 -13.44 14.11 12.48
CA LEU A 338 -12.48 13.85 13.55
C LEU A 338 -11.91 15.13 14.15
N PHE A 339 -11.84 16.22 13.37
CA PHE A 339 -11.12 17.45 13.71
C PHE A 339 -12.03 18.67 13.95
N PHE A 340 -13.33 18.55 13.72
CA PHE A 340 -14.39 19.50 14.08
C PHE A 340 -15.47 18.78 14.88
#